data_AF-A0A3C0AHR6-F1
#
_entry.id   AF-A0A3C0AHR6-F1
#
_cell.length_a   1.000
_cell.length_b   1.000
_cell.length_c   1.000
_cell.angle_alpha   90.00
_cell.angle_beta   90.00
_cell.angle_gamma   90.00
#
_symmetry.space_group_name_H-M   'P 1'
#
loop_
_entity.id
_entity.type
_entity.pdbx_description
1 polymer ?
#
loop_
_entity_poly.entity_id
_entity_poly.type
_entity_poly.pdbx_seq_one_letter_code
_entity_poly.pdbx_strand_id
1 'polypeptide(L)'
;MSSAAIIALGCDEIFLRPGAQIGDAGPIEMNEDGQFEHVPEKILSSLRVTLKDLAEKKGRPAAICEAMSDKDLIVYEVTNSKTGQLWYMSEEEIHLSNGEWIQGPAVPESRKANLLTVNGVRAHELKIAEPAVRDMDELKQRLGIPADVTLKAVGRTWVDTLVYVLNSQLVTFLLFLLGAIFVYLELYTLTGLFGILSAVCFGLFFWSRFLGGTAGYLEVVLFS
;
A
#
# COMPACT_ATOMS: atom_id res chain seq x y z
N MET A 1 -7.64 3.53 -4.90
CA MET A 1 -7.59 3.38 -3.43
C MET A 1 -7.47 1.92 -2.99
N SER A 2 -7.81 0.97 -3.87
CA SER A 2 -7.96 -0.46 -3.55
C SER A 2 -6.78 -1.13 -2.81
N SER A 3 -5.57 -1.16 -3.37
CA SER A 3 -4.45 -1.85 -2.69
C SER A 3 -3.97 -1.15 -1.42
N ALA A 4 -4.14 0.17 -1.32
CA ALA A 4 -3.70 0.93 -0.14
C ALA A 4 -4.56 0.62 1.09
N ALA A 5 -5.85 0.36 0.90
CA ALA A 5 -6.74 -0.07 1.98
C ALA A 5 -6.32 -1.44 2.54
N ILE A 6 -6.01 -2.40 1.67
CA ILE A 6 -5.52 -3.74 2.08
C ILE A 6 -4.20 -3.64 2.86
N ILE A 7 -3.27 -2.80 2.40
CA ILE A 7 -2.00 -2.56 3.10
C ILE A 7 -2.25 -1.95 4.48
N ALA A 8 -3.12 -0.93 4.57
CA ALA A 8 -3.49 -0.32 5.84
C ALA A 8 -4.14 -1.33 6.79
N LEU A 9 -5.01 -2.22 6.28
CA LEU A 9 -5.61 -3.31 7.05
C LEU A 9 -4.56 -4.31 7.61
N GLY A 10 -3.34 -4.33 7.07
CA GLY A 10 -2.24 -5.12 7.63
C GLY A 10 -1.44 -4.42 8.74
N CYS A 11 -1.60 -3.10 8.91
CA CYS A 11 -0.95 -2.35 9.99
C CYS A 11 -1.56 -2.70 11.35
N ASP A 12 -0.74 -2.67 12.40
CA ASP A 12 -1.20 -2.87 13.79
C ASP A 12 -2.17 -1.74 14.19
N GLU A 13 -1.79 -0.49 13.92
CA GLU A 13 -2.60 0.69 14.17
C GLU A 13 -2.86 1.44 12.86
N ILE A 14 -4.08 1.97 12.70
CA ILE A 14 -4.46 2.82 11.57
C ILE A 14 -4.92 4.16 12.14
N PHE A 15 -4.21 5.23 11.79
CA PHE A 15 -4.59 6.60 12.13
C PHE A 15 -5.06 7.35 10.89
N LEU A 16 -6.26 7.93 10.98
CA LEU A 16 -6.88 8.66 9.88
C LEU A 16 -7.22 10.09 10.32
N ARG A 17 -7.16 11.04 9.39
CA ARG A 17 -7.81 12.34 9.58
C ARG A 17 -9.33 12.18 9.52
N PRO A 18 -10.13 13.04 10.19
CA PRO A 18 -11.58 12.92 10.21
C PRO A 18 -12.24 12.81 8.82
N GLY A 19 -11.72 13.54 7.83
CA GLY A 19 -12.19 13.51 6.44
C GLY A 19 -11.42 12.55 5.51
N ALA A 20 -10.40 11.85 5.99
CA ALA A 20 -9.68 10.86 5.18
C ALA A 20 -10.58 9.66 4.93
N GLN A 21 -10.45 9.02 3.77
CA GLN A 21 -11.26 7.87 3.38
C GLN A 21 -10.42 6.59 3.31
N ILE A 22 -11.03 5.48 3.72
CA ILE A 22 -10.47 4.13 3.64
C ILE A 22 -11.55 3.16 3.13
N GLY A 23 -11.15 2.18 2.34
CA GLY A 23 -12.05 1.21 1.71
C GLY A 23 -11.85 1.10 0.21
N ASP A 24 -12.90 0.67 -0.50
CA ASP A 24 -12.91 0.49 -1.96
C ASP A 24 -11.75 -0.39 -2.45
N ALA A 25 -11.63 -1.57 -1.84
CA ALA A 25 -10.60 -2.60 -2.03
C ALA A 25 -10.99 -3.70 -3.03
N GLY A 26 -12.03 -3.47 -3.83
CA GLY A 26 -12.44 -4.40 -4.88
C GLY A 26 -11.39 -4.49 -5.99
N PRO A 27 -11.11 -5.69 -6.53
CA PRO A 27 -10.31 -5.82 -7.73
C PRO A 27 -11.13 -5.35 -8.92
N ILE A 28 -10.49 -4.66 -9.86
CA ILE A 28 -11.10 -4.21 -11.11
C ILE A 28 -10.20 -4.65 -12.27
N GLU A 29 -10.78 -5.24 -13.30
CA GLU A 29 -10.09 -5.51 -14.56
C GLU A 29 -10.58 -4.49 -15.60
N MET A 30 -9.63 -3.91 -16.32
CA MET A 30 -9.93 -3.02 -17.44
C MET A 30 -9.85 -3.85 -18.71
N ASN A 31 -10.99 -4.05 -19.36
CA ASN A 31 -11.03 -4.75 -20.64
C ASN A 31 -10.37 -3.93 -21.75
N GLU A 32 -10.08 -4.58 -22.88
CA GLU A 32 -9.49 -3.94 -24.06
C GLU A 32 -10.31 -2.73 -24.57
N ASP A 33 -11.61 -2.69 -24.27
CA ASP A 33 -12.53 -1.57 -24.58
C ASP A 33 -12.57 -0.45 -23.52
N GLY A 34 -11.75 -0.52 -22.47
CA GLY A 34 -11.71 0.48 -21.39
C GLY A 34 -12.89 0.43 -20.41
N GLN A 35 -13.72 -0.62 -20.50
CA GLN A 35 -14.80 -0.87 -19.54
C GLN A 35 -14.25 -1.68 -18.34
N PHE A 36 -14.71 -1.31 -17.13
CA PHE A 36 -14.41 -2.06 -15.92
C PHE A 36 -15.30 -3.30 -15.88
N GLU A 37 -14.72 -4.50 -16.02
CA GLU A 37 -15.46 -5.76 -15.91
C GLU A 37 -15.33 -6.36 -14.51
N HIS A 38 -16.33 -7.15 -14.14
CA HIS A 38 -16.30 -7.95 -12.92
C HIS A 38 -15.19 -8.99 -13.00
N VAL A 39 -14.24 -8.88 -12.06
CA VAL A 39 -13.14 -9.81 -11.90
C VAL A 39 -13.68 -11.22 -11.61
N PRO A 40 -13.04 -12.29 -12.14
CA PRO A 40 -13.45 -13.66 -11.88
C PRO A 40 -13.70 -13.95 -10.40
N GLU A 41 -14.80 -14.65 -10.09
CA GLU A 41 -15.21 -15.01 -8.71
C GLU A 41 -14.10 -15.73 -7.93
N LYS A 42 -13.21 -16.42 -8.62
CA LYS A 42 -12.02 -17.08 -8.03
C LYS A 42 -11.04 -16.10 -7.38
N ILE A 43 -10.88 -14.90 -7.94
CA ILE A 43 -10.00 -13.86 -7.39
C ILE A 43 -10.69 -13.22 -6.18
N LEU A 44 -11.99 -12.91 -6.30
CA LEU A 44 -12.78 -12.35 -5.20
C LEU A 44 -12.82 -13.28 -3.98
N SER A 45 -13.13 -14.56 -4.20
CA SER A 45 -13.13 -15.58 -3.13
C SER A 45 -11.77 -15.72 -2.45
N SER A 46 -10.66 -15.74 -3.21
CA SER A 46 -9.32 -15.77 -2.62
C SER A 46 -9.01 -14.50 -1.81
N LEU A 47 -9.48 -13.34 -2.28
CA LEU A 47 -9.28 -12.07 -1.60
C LEU A 47 -10.09 -11.97 -0.30
N ARG A 48 -11.35 -12.43 -0.30
CA ARG A 48 -12.20 -12.52 0.89
C ARG A 48 -11.53 -13.33 1.99
N VAL A 49 -11.00 -14.52 1.67
CA VAL A 49 -10.25 -15.36 2.63
C VAL A 49 -9.05 -14.60 3.19
N THR A 50 -8.28 -13.92 2.33
CA THR A 50 -7.10 -13.15 2.78
C THR A 50 -7.49 -11.99 3.70
N LEU A 51 -8.56 -11.26 3.39
CA LEU A 51 -9.05 -10.14 4.18
C LEU A 51 -9.63 -10.60 5.52
N LYS A 52 -10.34 -11.73 5.54
CA LYS A 52 -10.82 -12.36 6.76
C LYS A 52 -9.66 -12.77 7.68
N ASP A 53 -8.69 -13.50 7.16
CA ASP A 53 -7.49 -13.90 7.92
C ASP A 53 -6.74 -12.69 8.48
N LEU A 54 -6.63 -11.62 7.69
CA LEU A 54 -5.98 -10.38 8.10
C LEU A 54 -6.76 -9.67 9.21
N ALA A 55 -8.08 -9.59 9.06
CA ALA A 55 -8.98 -8.98 10.04
C ALA A 55 -8.90 -9.73 11.38
N GLU A 56 -8.98 -11.05 11.37
CA GLU A 56 -8.87 -11.89 12.57
C GLU A 56 -7.51 -11.70 13.26
N LYS A 57 -6.41 -11.72 12.50
CA LYS A 57 -5.05 -11.50 13.05
C LYS A 57 -4.88 -10.11 13.69
N LYS A 58 -5.59 -9.11 13.17
CA LYS A 58 -5.51 -7.72 13.65
C LYS A 58 -6.65 -7.35 14.61
N GLY A 59 -7.53 -8.30 14.95
CA GLY A 59 -8.66 -8.05 15.86
C GLY A 59 -9.72 -7.08 15.29
N ARG A 60 -9.88 -7.05 13.96
CA ARG A 60 -10.84 -6.20 13.25
C ARG A 60 -12.07 -7.01 12.80
N PRO A 61 -13.26 -6.40 12.62
CA PRO A 61 -14.42 -7.12 12.11
C PRO A 61 -14.21 -7.61 10.68
N ALA A 62 -14.18 -8.92 10.48
CA ALA A 62 -13.95 -9.56 9.17
C ALA A 62 -14.96 -9.10 8.12
N ALA A 63 -16.25 -9.10 8.47
CA ALA A 63 -17.32 -8.67 7.57
C ALA A 63 -17.13 -7.25 7.01
N ILE A 64 -16.62 -6.30 7.81
CA ILE A 64 -16.35 -4.93 7.34
C ILE A 64 -15.16 -4.92 6.36
N CYS A 65 -14.10 -5.65 6.67
CA CYS A 65 -12.93 -5.77 5.79
C CYS A 65 -13.30 -6.44 4.45
N GLU A 66 -14.08 -7.51 4.48
CA GLU A 66 -14.54 -8.21 3.28
C GLU A 66 -15.46 -7.33 2.43
N ALA A 67 -16.35 -6.55 3.06
CA ALA A 67 -17.24 -5.61 2.37
C ALA A 67 -16.49 -4.45 1.67
N MET A 68 -15.22 -4.22 2.00
CA MET A 68 -14.38 -3.30 1.22
C MET A 68 -14.03 -3.87 -0.16
N SER A 69 -14.00 -5.20 -0.31
CA SER A 69 -13.67 -5.90 -1.56
C SER A 69 -14.88 -6.52 -2.27
N ASP A 70 -15.95 -6.75 -1.52
CA ASP A 70 -17.17 -7.38 -1.98
C ASP A 70 -18.34 -6.41 -1.90
N LYS A 71 -18.83 -6.01 -3.08
CA LYS A 71 -19.94 -5.06 -3.24
C LYS A 71 -21.31 -5.65 -2.86
N ASP A 72 -21.42 -6.97 -2.76
CA ASP A 72 -22.68 -7.67 -2.53
C ASP A 72 -22.82 -8.13 -1.06
N LEU A 73 -21.74 -8.00 -0.28
CA LEU A 73 -21.73 -8.31 1.15
C LEU A 73 -22.40 -7.20 1.97
N ILE A 74 -23.45 -7.57 2.69
CA ILE A 74 -24.13 -6.66 3.64
C ILE A 74 -23.65 -6.98 5.04
N VAL A 75 -23.26 -5.93 5.76
CA VAL A 75 -22.79 -6.04 7.15
C VAL A 75 -23.86 -5.48 8.08
N TYR A 76 -24.08 -6.19 9.18
CA TYR A 76 -25.01 -5.80 10.22
C TYR A 76 -24.27 -5.43 11.49
N GLU A 77 -24.77 -4.41 12.18
CA GLU A 77 -24.40 -4.15 13.56
C GLU A 77 -24.98 -5.26 14.43
N VAL A 78 -24.16 -5.83 15.30
CA VAL A 78 -24.59 -6.90 16.21
C VAL A 78 -24.19 -6.58 17.64
N THR A 79 -25.06 -6.93 18.59
CA THR A 79 -24.79 -6.77 20.02
C THR A 79 -24.77 -8.13 20.70
N ASN A 80 -23.72 -8.41 21.45
CA ASN A 80 -23.61 -9.67 22.18
C ASN A 80 -24.63 -9.72 23.33
N SER A 81 -25.43 -10.79 23.39
CA SER A 81 -26.50 -10.94 24.40
C SER A 81 -25.98 -11.07 25.83
N LYS A 82 -24.75 -11.57 26.01
CA LYS A 82 -24.16 -11.87 27.32
C LYS A 82 -23.28 -10.72 27.83
N THR A 83 -22.51 -10.09 26.94
CA THR A 83 -21.52 -9.06 27.30
C THR A 83 -21.96 -7.64 26.98
N GLY A 84 -22.99 -7.46 26.14
CA GLY A 84 -23.38 -6.15 25.61
C GLY A 84 -22.35 -5.55 24.65
N GLN A 85 -21.36 -6.33 24.21
CA GLN A 85 -20.33 -5.86 23.29
C GLN A 85 -20.92 -5.60 21.89
N LEU A 86 -20.62 -4.43 21.32
CA LEU A 86 -20.93 -4.10 19.94
C LEU A 86 -19.90 -4.72 18.97
N TRP A 87 -20.37 -5.32 17.89
CA TRP A 87 -19.53 -5.86 16.82
C TRP A 87 -20.22 -5.72 15.45
N TYR A 88 -19.54 -6.13 14.39
CA TYR A 88 -20.05 -6.09 13.02
C TYR A 88 -19.85 -7.45 12.37
N MET A 89 -20.92 -8.00 11.80
CA MET A 89 -20.93 -9.35 11.24
C MET A 89 -21.73 -9.41 9.95
N SER A 90 -21.38 -10.36 9.09
CA SER A 90 -22.21 -10.73 7.93
C SER A 90 -23.40 -11.59 8.37
N GLU A 91 -24.40 -11.72 7.49
CA GLU A 91 -25.54 -12.61 7.73
C GLU A 91 -25.07 -14.06 7.99
N GLU A 92 -24.08 -14.53 7.24
CA GLU A 92 -23.48 -15.86 7.41
C GLU A 92 -22.86 -16.06 8.80
N GLU A 93 -22.10 -15.07 9.28
CA GLU A 93 -21.47 -15.11 10.62
C GLU A 93 -22.51 -15.10 11.76
N ILE A 94 -23.60 -14.35 11.59
CA ILE A 94 -24.71 -14.30 12.55
C ILE A 94 -25.40 -15.66 12.64
N HIS A 95 -25.66 -16.30 11.50
CA HIS A 95 -26.25 -17.64 11.46
C HIS A 95 -25.37 -18.69 12.13
N LEU A 96 -24.05 -18.63 11.91
CA LEU A 96 -23.08 -19.54 12.55
C LEU A 96 -22.98 -19.32 14.06
N SER A 97 -23.31 -18.13 14.55
CA SER A 97 -23.21 -17.77 15.96
C SER A 97 -24.36 -18.27 16.84
N ASN A 98 -25.32 -19.03 16.28
CA ASN A 98 -26.38 -19.74 17.03
C ASN A 98 -27.14 -18.87 18.08
N GLY A 99 -27.35 -17.59 17.78
CA GLY A 99 -28.13 -16.67 18.64
C GLY A 99 -27.35 -16.00 19.77
N GLU A 100 -26.02 -16.10 19.82
CA GLU A 100 -25.22 -15.33 20.79
C GLU A 100 -25.25 -13.82 20.53
N TRP A 101 -25.41 -13.45 19.27
CA TRP A 101 -25.43 -12.07 18.78
C TRP A 101 -26.83 -11.67 18.36
N ILE A 102 -27.29 -10.54 18.85
CA ILE A 102 -28.57 -9.92 18.47
C ILE A 102 -28.30 -9.04 17.26
N GLN A 103 -28.96 -9.33 16.16
CA GLN A 103 -28.86 -8.55 14.93
C GLN A 103 -29.55 -7.18 15.09
N GLY A 104 -28.79 -6.13 14.81
CA GLY A 104 -29.22 -4.74 14.76
C GLY A 104 -29.37 -4.23 13.32
N PRO A 105 -29.29 -2.91 13.10
CA PRO A 105 -29.43 -2.32 11.78
C PRO A 105 -28.28 -2.70 10.84
N ALA A 106 -28.57 -2.73 9.53
CA ALA A 106 -27.53 -2.84 8.51
C ALA A 106 -26.66 -1.58 8.47
N VAL A 107 -25.37 -1.76 8.26
CA VAL A 107 -24.41 -0.67 8.08
C VAL A 107 -24.76 0.06 6.78
N PRO A 108 -25.11 1.37 6.83
CA PRO A 108 -25.59 2.10 5.65
C PRO A 108 -24.60 2.14 4.49
N GLU A 109 -23.31 1.95 4.75
CA GLU A 109 -22.22 2.00 3.78
C GLU A 109 -22.00 0.65 3.04
N SER A 110 -22.44 -0.48 3.61
CA SER A 110 -22.36 -1.81 2.99
C SER A 110 -23.64 -2.14 2.20
N ARG A 111 -23.95 -1.34 1.18
CA ARG A 111 -25.12 -1.57 0.30
C ARG A 111 -24.76 -2.47 -0.86
N LYS A 112 -25.75 -3.22 -1.37
CA LYS A 112 -25.59 -3.99 -2.61
C LYS A 112 -25.08 -3.10 -3.75
N ALA A 113 -24.15 -3.66 -4.53
CA ALA A 113 -23.44 -2.98 -5.61
C ALA A 113 -22.60 -1.76 -5.19
N ASN A 114 -22.23 -1.64 -3.91
CA ASN A 114 -21.32 -0.60 -3.42
C ASN A 114 -20.20 -1.19 -2.57
N LEU A 115 -18.95 -0.89 -2.92
CA LEU A 115 -17.81 -1.24 -2.09
C LEU A 115 -17.77 -0.32 -0.88
N LEU A 116 -17.58 -0.90 0.31
CA LEU A 116 -17.56 -0.15 1.54
C LEU A 116 -16.41 0.87 1.52
N THR A 117 -16.77 2.15 1.69
CA THR A 117 -15.84 3.26 1.83
C THR A 117 -16.31 4.13 2.98
N VAL A 118 -15.41 4.42 3.91
CA VAL A 118 -15.74 5.14 5.14
C VAL A 118 -14.72 6.21 5.42
N ASN A 119 -15.17 7.27 6.11
CA ASN A 119 -14.27 8.34 6.56
C ASN A 119 -13.54 7.94 7.85
N GLY A 120 -12.56 8.75 8.29
CA GLY A 120 -11.77 8.45 9.48
C GLY A 120 -12.58 8.34 10.78
N VAL A 121 -13.66 9.12 10.90
CA VAL A 121 -14.55 9.05 12.08
C VAL A 121 -15.32 7.73 12.09
N ARG A 122 -15.91 7.37 10.96
CA ARG A 122 -16.70 6.15 10.79
C ARG A 122 -15.84 4.89 10.84
N ALA A 123 -14.60 4.96 10.34
CA ALA A 123 -13.63 3.87 10.45
C ALA A 123 -13.34 3.50 11.91
N HIS A 124 -13.35 4.47 12.83
CA HIS A 124 -13.23 4.22 14.25
C HIS A 124 -14.48 3.55 14.84
N GLU A 125 -15.67 4.05 14.50
CA GLU A 125 -16.95 3.46 14.93
C GLU A 125 -17.07 1.99 14.49
N LEU A 126 -16.64 1.70 13.27
CA LEU A 126 -16.63 0.35 12.69
C LEU A 126 -15.46 -0.53 13.18
N LYS A 127 -14.67 -0.07 14.15
CA LYS A 127 -13.53 -0.81 14.73
C LYS A 127 -12.44 -1.22 13.73
N ILE A 128 -12.25 -0.41 12.68
CA ILE A 128 -11.20 -0.59 11.69
C ILE A 128 -9.96 0.24 12.05
N ALA A 129 -10.19 1.48 12.49
CA ALA A 129 -9.13 2.45 12.77
C ALA A 129 -9.19 2.98 14.22
N GLU A 130 -8.08 3.56 14.65
CA GLU A 130 -8.00 4.32 15.88
C GLU A 130 -8.81 5.63 15.78
N PRO A 131 -9.11 6.29 16.91
CA PRO A 131 -9.78 7.58 16.90
C PRO A 131 -9.12 8.56 15.93
N ALA A 132 -9.93 9.23 15.11
CA ALA A 132 -9.43 10.12 14.08
C ALA A 132 -8.59 11.27 14.67
N VAL A 133 -7.43 11.53 14.06
CA VAL A 133 -6.47 12.55 14.50
C VAL A 133 -6.54 13.79 13.60
N ARG A 134 -6.59 14.99 14.19
CA ARG A 134 -6.72 16.25 13.45
C ARG A 134 -5.41 16.74 12.87
N ASP A 135 -4.29 16.49 13.54
CA ASP A 135 -2.98 16.96 13.13
C ASP A 135 -1.86 16.01 13.57
N MET A 136 -0.64 16.34 13.15
CA MET A 136 0.55 15.56 13.48
C MET A 136 0.90 15.64 14.96
N ASP A 137 0.52 16.70 15.67
CA ASP A 137 0.84 16.88 17.07
C ASP A 137 -0.05 16.00 17.95
N GLU A 138 -1.34 15.89 17.61
CA GLU A 138 -2.27 14.92 18.20
C GLU A 138 -1.81 13.48 17.95
N LEU A 139 -1.34 13.18 16.74
CA LEU A 139 -0.78 11.86 16.43
C LEU A 139 0.48 11.57 17.26
N LYS A 140 1.41 12.53 17.38
CA LYS A 140 2.60 12.37 18.24
C LYS A 140 2.21 12.11 19.68
N GLN A 141 1.25 12.89 20.21
CA GLN A 141 0.77 12.72 21.57
C GLN A 141 0.18 11.32 21.80
N ARG A 142 -0.59 10.80 20.84
CA ARG A 142 -1.14 9.43 20.88
C ARG A 142 -0.05 8.36 20.88
N LEU A 143 0.99 8.56 20.09
CA LEU A 143 2.12 7.64 19.98
C LEU A 143 3.15 7.80 21.12
N GLY A 144 2.91 8.69 22.09
CA GLY A 144 3.84 8.96 23.18
C GLY A 144 5.13 9.68 22.74
N ILE A 145 5.11 10.34 21.58
CA ILE A 145 6.22 11.09 21.03
C ILE A 145 6.18 12.52 21.59
N PRO A 146 7.27 13.03 22.20
CA PRO A 146 7.33 14.40 22.70
C PRO A 146 7.11 15.44 21.58
N ALA A 147 6.38 16.51 21.88
CA ALA A 147 6.00 17.53 20.89
C ALA A 147 7.20 18.27 20.29
N ASP A 148 8.31 18.35 21.02
CA ASP A 148 9.58 18.97 20.62
C ASP A 148 10.38 18.12 19.61
N VAL A 149 10.01 16.86 19.39
CA VAL A 149 10.63 16.02 18.37
C VAL A 149 10.17 16.48 16.99
N THR A 150 11.10 17.06 16.23
CA THR A 150 10.93 17.31 14.80
C THR A 150 11.00 15.99 14.06
N LEU A 151 9.85 15.46 13.63
CA LEU A 151 9.79 14.30 12.75
C LEU A 151 10.46 14.70 11.43
N LYS A 152 11.66 14.17 11.18
CA LYS A 152 12.26 14.24 9.86
C LYS A 152 11.51 13.24 8.99
N ALA A 153 10.69 13.75 8.07
CA ALA A 153 10.13 12.91 7.02
C ALA A 153 11.29 12.17 6.35
N VAL A 154 11.17 10.85 6.22
CA VAL A 154 12.08 10.06 5.39
C VAL A 154 11.77 10.44 3.94
N GLY A 155 12.28 11.60 3.52
CA GLY A 155 12.27 12.03 2.14
C GLY A 155 13.31 11.23 1.37
N ARG A 156 13.12 11.11 0.05
CA ARG A 156 14.15 10.60 -0.85
C ARG A 156 15.46 11.31 -0.53
N THR A 157 16.47 10.53 -0.18
CA THR A 157 17.82 11.04 0.00
C THR A 157 18.29 11.65 -1.32
N TRP A 158 19.23 12.59 -1.30
CA TRP A 158 19.82 13.13 -2.53
C TRP A 158 20.41 12.00 -3.41
N VAL A 159 20.86 10.91 -2.78
CA VAL A 159 21.28 9.67 -3.43
C VAL A 159 20.12 9.02 -4.19
N ASP A 160 18.93 8.91 -3.59
CA ASP A 160 17.75 8.33 -4.25
C ASP A 160 17.29 9.19 -5.43
N THR A 161 17.36 10.52 -5.29
CA THR A 161 17.08 11.45 -6.39
C THR A 161 18.08 11.27 -7.54
N LEU A 162 19.37 11.15 -7.22
CA LEU A 162 20.42 10.96 -8.20
C LEU A 162 20.30 9.59 -8.90
N VAL A 163 20.03 8.51 -8.14
CA VAL A 163 19.76 7.18 -8.68
C VAL A 163 18.54 7.19 -9.59
N TYR A 164 17.46 7.87 -9.19
CA TYR A 164 16.25 8.00 -10.00
C TYR A 164 16.52 8.76 -11.32
N VAL A 165 17.29 9.85 -11.27
CA VAL A 165 17.67 10.63 -12.46
C VAL A 165 18.59 9.82 -13.39
N LEU A 166 19.62 9.17 -12.85
CA LEU A 166 20.56 8.34 -13.62
C LEU A 166 19.87 7.14 -14.28
N ASN A 167 18.90 6.52 -13.61
CA ASN A 167 18.13 5.38 -14.13
C ASN A 167 16.96 5.80 -15.05
N SER A 168 16.80 7.10 -15.34
CA SER A 168 15.84 7.53 -16.36
C SER A 168 16.31 7.13 -17.76
N GLN A 169 15.37 6.74 -18.62
CA GLN A 169 15.63 6.24 -19.98
C GLN A 169 16.55 7.18 -20.80
N LEU A 170 16.35 8.50 -20.67
CA LEU A 170 17.11 9.51 -21.38
C LEU A 170 18.54 9.66 -20.84
N VAL A 171 18.71 9.68 -19.51
CA VAL A 171 20.03 9.90 -18.89
C VAL A 171 20.92 8.67 -19.04
N THR A 172 20.35 7.46 -18.91
CA THR A 172 21.06 6.22 -19.21
C THR A 172 21.55 6.20 -20.67
N PHE A 173 20.69 6.56 -21.63
CA PHE A 173 21.07 6.63 -23.03
C PHE A 173 22.22 7.64 -23.26
N LEU A 174 22.14 8.82 -22.65
CA LEU A 174 23.19 9.83 -22.73
C LEU A 174 24.51 9.39 -22.09
N LEU A 175 24.47 8.71 -20.93
CA LEU A 175 25.67 8.17 -20.27
C LEU A 175 26.38 7.14 -21.13
N PHE A 176 25.63 6.21 -21.75
CA PHE A 176 26.19 5.23 -22.69
C PHE A 176 26.79 5.91 -23.93
N LEU A 177 26.08 6.88 -24.50
CA LEU A 177 26.56 7.61 -25.67
C LEU A 177 27.85 8.38 -25.36
N LEU A 178 27.87 9.14 -24.26
CA LEU A 178 29.06 9.88 -23.83
C LEU A 178 30.22 8.93 -23.49
N GLY A 179 29.92 7.83 -22.79
CA GLY A 179 30.90 6.80 -22.44
C GLY A 179 31.57 6.22 -23.69
N ALA A 180 30.77 5.87 -24.71
CA ALA A 180 31.27 5.38 -25.99
C ALA A 180 32.09 6.43 -26.75
N ILE A 181 31.67 7.70 -26.73
CA ILE A 181 32.41 8.81 -27.34
C ILE A 181 33.77 9.01 -26.65
N PHE A 182 33.83 8.92 -25.31
CA PHE A 182 35.09 9.07 -24.59
C PHE A 182 36.06 7.91 -24.84
N VAL A 183 35.57 6.68 -24.91
CA VAL A 183 36.38 5.53 -25.36
C VAL A 183 36.92 5.77 -26.78
N TYR A 184 36.08 6.25 -27.69
CA TYR A 184 36.49 6.54 -29.06
C TYR A 184 37.57 7.64 -29.13
N LEU A 185 37.41 8.73 -28.36
CA LEU A 185 38.39 9.82 -28.30
C LEU A 185 39.70 9.41 -27.63
N GLU A 186 39.67 8.51 -26.65
CA GLU A 186 40.87 7.95 -26.04
C GLU A 186 41.71 7.17 -27.05
N LEU A 187 41.07 6.31 -27.86
CA LEU A 187 41.76 5.56 -28.92
C LEU A 187 42.45 6.47 -29.94
N TYR A 188 41.93 7.68 -30.15
CA TYR A 188 42.51 8.66 -31.06
C TYR A 188 43.61 9.53 -30.41
N THR A 189 43.45 9.90 -29.15
CA THR A 189 44.30 10.91 -28.49
C THR A 189 45.37 10.34 -27.54
N LEU A 190 45.30 9.06 -27.15
CA LEU A 190 46.25 8.36 -26.25
C LEU A 190 46.63 9.14 -24.97
N THR A 191 45.79 10.05 -24.50
CA THR A 191 46.04 10.92 -23.34
C THR A 191 45.66 10.30 -22.00
N GLY A 192 44.90 9.19 -21.99
CA GLY A 192 44.44 8.47 -20.79
C GLY A 192 43.36 9.18 -19.95
N LEU A 193 43.25 10.52 -20.05
CA LEU A 193 42.22 11.30 -19.34
C LEU A 193 40.80 10.94 -19.77
N PHE A 194 40.58 10.73 -21.07
CA PHE A 194 39.28 10.33 -21.62
C PHE A 194 38.89 8.91 -21.19
N GLY A 195 39.86 8.02 -20.96
CA GLY A 195 39.63 6.68 -20.42
C GLY A 195 39.08 6.72 -19.00
N ILE A 196 39.69 7.53 -18.13
CA ILE A 196 39.20 7.74 -16.76
C ILE A 196 37.78 8.31 -16.77
N LEU A 197 37.51 9.27 -17.65
CA LEU A 197 36.18 9.88 -17.77
C LEU A 197 35.13 8.87 -18.23
N SER A 198 35.47 7.98 -19.17
CA SER A 198 34.59 6.90 -19.61
C SER A 198 34.34 5.88 -18.49
N ALA A 199 35.39 5.50 -17.74
CA ALA A 199 35.30 4.56 -16.63
C ALA A 199 34.42 5.09 -15.49
N VAL A 200 34.51 6.40 -15.19
CA VAL A 200 33.61 7.06 -14.22
C VAL A 200 32.17 7.07 -14.73
N CYS A 201 31.95 7.33 -16.02
CA CYS A 201 30.63 7.33 -16.64
C CYS A 201 29.94 5.96 -16.53
N PHE A 202 30.65 4.90 -16.91
CA PHE A 202 30.17 3.52 -16.79
C PHE A 202 30.05 3.08 -15.33
N GLY A 203 31.01 3.46 -14.47
CA GLY A 203 30.98 3.17 -13.04
C GLY A 203 29.74 3.76 -12.35
N LEU A 204 29.42 5.03 -12.62
CA LEU A 204 28.20 5.67 -12.11
C LEU A 204 26.92 5.02 -12.66
N PHE A 205 26.93 4.56 -13.91
CA PHE A 205 25.82 3.83 -14.49
C PHE A 205 25.56 2.50 -13.76
N PHE A 206 26.58 1.65 -13.60
CA PHE A 206 26.45 0.38 -12.88
C PHE A 206 26.07 0.60 -11.42
N TRP A 207 26.70 1.57 -10.76
CA TRP A 207 26.39 1.95 -9.38
C TRP A 207 24.94 2.40 -9.19
N SER A 208 24.41 3.22 -10.11
CA SER A 208 23.01 3.64 -10.09
C SER A 208 22.04 2.48 -10.29
N ARG A 209 22.39 1.50 -11.12
CA ARG A 209 21.52 0.36 -11.42
C ARG A 209 21.52 -0.67 -10.30
N PHE A 210 22.67 -0.82 -9.63
CA PHE A 210 22.83 -1.62 -8.42
C PHE A 210 22.02 -1.05 -7.24
N LEU A 211 22.13 0.26 -6.96
CA LEU A 211 21.35 0.92 -5.90
C LEU A 211 19.86 1.02 -6.20
N GLY A 212 19.47 1.08 -7.49
CA GLY A 212 18.08 1.17 -7.92
C GLY A 212 17.26 -0.12 -7.77
N GLY A 213 17.83 -1.19 -7.22
CA GLY A 213 17.09 -2.43 -6.92
C GLY A 213 16.66 -3.24 -8.14
N THR A 214 17.13 -2.90 -9.35
CA THR A 214 16.86 -3.65 -10.59
C THR A 214 17.85 -4.80 -10.86
N ALA A 215 18.81 -5.00 -9.97
CA ALA A 215 19.80 -6.07 -10.07
C ALA A 215 19.37 -7.29 -9.24
N GLY A 216 18.94 -8.36 -9.93
CA GLY A 216 18.79 -9.68 -9.33
C GLY A 216 20.15 -10.31 -9.02
N TYR A 217 20.12 -11.37 -8.20
CA TYR A 217 21.21 -12.20 -7.64
C TYR A 217 22.45 -12.52 -8.53
N LEU A 218 22.40 -12.29 -9.84
CA LEU A 218 23.46 -12.55 -10.81
C LEU A 218 24.68 -11.61 -10.67
N GLU A 219 24.49 -10.36 -10.22
CA GLU A 219 25.62 -9.41 -10.06
C GLU A 219 26.49 -9.72 -8.84
N VAL A 220 25.93 -10.35 -7.79
CA VAL A 220 26.68 -10.75 -6.58
C VAL A 220 27.58 -11.95 -6.84
N VAL A 221 27.17 -12.85 -7.75
CA VAL A 221 27.95 -14.06 -8.10
C VAL A 221 29.08 -13.77 -9.09
N LEU A 222 29.00 -12.68 -9.88
CA LEU A 222 30.01 -12.37 -10.88
C LEU A 222 31.23 -11.60 -10.33
N PHE A 223 31.13 -11.05 -9.10
CA PHE A 223 32.20 -10.31 -8.42
C PHE A 223 32.55 -10.88 -7.03
N SER A 224 32.21 -12.16 -6.78
CA SER A 224 32.82 -13.00 -5.74
C SER A 224 33.83 -13.94 -6.37
#